data_AF-A0A4Q6AS58-F1
#
_entry.id   AF-A0A4Q6AS58-F1
#
_cell.length_a   1.000
_cell.length_b   1.000
_cell.length_c   1.000
_cell.angle_alpha   90.00
_cell.angle_beta   90.00
_cell.angle_gamma   90.00
#
_symmetry.space_group_name_H-M   'P 1'
#
loop_
_entity.id
_entity.type
_entity.pdbx_description
1 polymer ?
#
loop_
_entity_poly.entity_id
_entity_poly.type
_entity_poly.pdbx_seq_one_letter_code
_entity_poly.pdbx_strand_id
1 'polypeptide(L)' 'MRTVTTPTLALAGLEDGCMNIRLHKRLSQAQGYNTSIHAVYLPHCGHFLQAEQPEAVARELLKHFKRTQA' A
#
# COMPACT_ATOMS: atom_id res chain seq x y z
N MET A 1 -21.39 7.97 -1.28
CA MET A 1 -19.92 7.93 -1.06
C MET A 1 -19.24 8.41 -2.32
N ARG A 2 -18.20 9.25 -2.20
CA ARG A 2 -17.42 9.71 -3.36
C ARG A 2 -16.36 8.67 -3.70
N THR A 3 -16.32 8.24 -4.95
CA THR A 3 -15.35 7.26 -5.42
C THR A 3 -13.95 7.88 -5.46
N VAL A 4 -12.95 7.13 -5.02
CA VAL A 4 -11.54 7.55 -5.10
C VAL A 4 -11.02 7.25 -6.51
N THR A 5 -10.55 8.29 -7.21
CA THR A 5 -10.03 8.19 -8.59
C THR A 5 -8.51 8.26 -8.65
N THR A 6 -7.85 8.73 -7.60
CA THR A 6 -6.39 8.88 -7.55
C THR A 6 -5.71 7.51 -7.48
N PRO A 7 -4.80 7.17 -8.41
CA PRO A 7 -4.03 5.93 -8.32
C PRO A 7 -3.43 5.77 -6.92
N THR A 8 -3.62 4.59 -6.32
CA THR A 8 -3.32 4.37 -4.91
C THR A 8 -2.38 3.17 -4.74
N LEU A 9 -1.29 3.37 -4.01
CA LEU A 9 -0.44 2.30 -3.49
C LEU A 9 -0.84 2.02 -2.04
N ALA A 10 -1.25 0.79 -1.76
CA ALA A 10 -1.53 0.30 -0.42
C ALA A 10 -0.32 -0.53 0.05
N LEU A 11 0.46 -0.02 1.00
CA LEU A 11 1.72 -0.61 1.47
C LEU A 11 1.67 -0.86 2.97
N ALA A 12 1.89 -2.10 3.41
CA ALA A 12 1.86 -2.48 4.83
C ALA A 12 2.83 -3.62 5.17
N GLY A 13 3.27 -3.66 6.43
CA GLY A 13 4.05 -4.75 6.99
C GLY A 13 3.15 -5.92 7.39
N LEU A 14 3.59 -7.16 7.18
CA LEU A 14 2.82 -8.34 7.59
C LEU A 14 2.78 -8.55 9.10
N GLU A 15 3.71 -7.95 9.84
CA GLU A 15 3.87 -8.06 11.29
C GLU A 15 3.43 -6.76 12.00
N ASP A 16 2.67 -5.91 11.31
CA ASP A 16 2.11 -4.67 11.87
C ASP A 16 1.18 -4.98 13.06
N GLY A 17 1.61 -4.58 14.26
CA GLY A 17 0.84 -4.72 15.50
C GLY A 17 -0.18 -3.61 15.75
N CYS A 18 -0.15 -2.53 14.96
CA CYS A 18 -1.04 -1.38 15.07
C CYS A 18 -2.22 -1.45 14.08
N MET A 19 -1.98 -1.96 12.86
CA MET A 19 -2.99 -2.10 11.82
C MET A 19 -3.17 -3.55 11.39
N ASN A 20 -4.40 -4.06 11.47
CA ASN A 20 -4.68 -5.44 11.09
C ASN A 20 -4.50 -5.66 9.57
N ILE A 21 -3.59 -6.56 9.20
CA ILE A 21 -3.29 -6.84 7.80
C ILE A 21 -4.50 -7.33 6.98
N ARG A 22 -5.47 -8.02 7.60
CA ARG A 22 -6.69 -8.45 6.90
C ARG A 22 -7.58 -7.26 6.54
N LEU A 23 -7.66 -6.25 7.41
CA LEU A 23 -8.38 -5.02 7.10
C LEU A 23 -7.71 -4.30 5.92
N HIS A 24 -6.39 -4.17 5.95
CA HIS A 24 -5.64 -3.55 4.87
C HIS A 24 -5.80 -4.29 3.52
N LYS A 25 -5.91 -5.63 3.53
CA LYS A 25 -6.25 -6.45 2.35
C LYS A 25 -7.68 -6.25 1.85
N ARG A 26 -8.65 -6.06 2.74
CA ARG A 26 -10.03 -5.77 2.33
C ARG A 26 -10.17 -4.39 1.72
N LEU A 27 -9.47 -3.40 2.26
CA LEU A 27 -9.48 -2.03 1.73
C LEU A 27 -8.92 -1.96 0.31
N SER A 28 -7.86 -2.73 0.00
CA SER A 28 -7.29 -2.77 -1.36
C SER A 28 -8.20 -3.43 -2.40
N GLN A 29 -9.30 -4.06 -1.97
CA GLN A 29 -10.28 -4.74 -2.82
C GLN A 29 -11.65 -4.01 -2.84
N ALA A 30 -11.78 -2.89 -2.12
CA ALA A 30 -13.06 -2.23 -1.97
C ALA A 30 -13.56 -1.62 -3.29
N GLN A 31 -14.86 -1.71 -3.55
CA GLN A 31 -15.51 -1.13 -4.73
C GLN A 31 -15.56 0.41 -4.73
N GLY A 32 -15.01 1.07 -3.70
CA GLY A 32 -14.98 2.53 -3.56
C GLY A 32 -13.94 3.23 -4.44
N TYR A 33 -13.26 2.51 -5.33
CA TYR A 33 -12.16 3.02 -6.14
C TYR A 33 -12.48 2.88 -7.63
N ASN A 34 -12.32 3.97 -8.38
CA ASN A 34 -12.43 3.99 -9.85
C ASN A 34 -11.05 3.84 -10.52
N THR A 35 -10.09 3.32 -9.77
CA THR A 35 -8.71 3.12 -10.15
C THR A 35 -8.21 1.87 -9.44
N SER A 36 -7.26 1.17 -10.05
CA SER A 36 -6.68 -0.01 -9.43
C SER A 36 -5.85 0.39 -8.21
N ILE A 37 -6.13 -0.21 -7.06
CA ILE A 37 -5.20 -0.18 -5.93
C ILE A 37 -4.09 -1.18 -6.20
N HIS A 38 -2.84 -0.72 -6.18
CA HIS A 38 -1.70 -1.61 -6.11
C HIS A 38 -1.39 -1.92 -4.65
N ALA A 39 -1.52 -3.18 -4.24
CA ALA A 39 -1.22 -3.58 -2.88
C ALA A 39 0.11 -4.32 -2.80
N VAL A 40 0.96 -3.92 -1.86
CA VAL A 40 2.24 -4.59 -1.55
C VAL A 40 2.32 -4.82 -0.05
N TYR A 41 2.75 -6.02 0.34
CA TYR A 41 2.89 -6.40 1.74
C TYR A 41 4.31 -6.89 2.00
N LEU A 42 5.01 -6.26 2.94
CA LEU A 42 6.39 -6.57 3.24
C LEU A 42 6.45 -7.68 4.32
N PRO A 43 7.07 -8.84 4.04
CA PRO A 43 7.32 -9.85 5.07
C PRO A 43 8.37 -9.33 6.06
N HIS A 44 8.32 -9.78 7.31
CA HIS A 44 9.27 -9.40 8.36
C HIS A 44 9.37 -7.88 8.56
N CYS A 45 8.21 -7.22 8.57
CA CYS A 45 8.09 -5.78 8.70
C CYS A 45 6.85 -5.44 9.53
N GLY A 46 7.04 -4.58 10.51
CA GLY A 46 6.01 -4.03 11.37
C GLY A 46 5.40 -2.75 10.81
N HIS A 47 5.01 -1.86 11.72
CA HIS A 47 4.25 -0.65 11.38
C HIS A 47 5.11 0.42 10.70
N PHE A 48 6.39 0.53 11.07
CA PHE A 48 7.27 1.61 10.62
C PHE A 48 8.09 1.17 9.41
N LEU A 49 7.39 0.85 8.33
CA LEU A 49 7.92 0.36 7.04
C LEU A 49 9.22 1.03 6.60
N GLN A 50 9.25 2.36 6.57
CA GLN A 50 10.39 3.14 6.08
C GLN A 50 11.62 3.09 6.99
N ALA A 51 11.43 2.78 8.28
CA ALA A 51 12.53 2.61 9.23
C ALA A 51 13.05 1.17 9.21
N GLU A 52 12.15 0.19 9.05
CA GLU A 52 12.48 -1.24 9.10
C GLU A 52 13.03 -1.78 7.78
N GLN A 53 12.46 -1.35 6.64
CA GLN A 53 12.88 -1.79 5.30
C GLN A 53 12.93 -0.62 4.30
N PRO A 54 13.79 0.38 4.52
CA PRO A 54 13.82 1.62 3.73
C PRO A 54 13.96 1.39 2.23
N GLU A 55 14.82 0.47 1.79
CA GLU A 55 15.06 0.22 0.36
C GLU A 55 13.87 -0.47 -0.30
N ALA A 56 13.18 -1.36 0.42
CA ALA A 56 11.99 -2.03 -0.09
C ALA A 56 10.86 -1.01 -0.30
N VAL A 57 10.63 -0.14 0.68
CA VAL A 57 9.65 0.93 0.60
C VAL A 57 10.00 1.89 -0.55
N ALA A 58 11.24 2.37 -0.63
CA ALA A 58 11.67 3.29 -1.68
C ALA A 58 11.46 2.71 -3.09
N ARG A 59 11.76 1.41 -3.29
CA ARG A 59 11.51 0.74 -4.58
C ARG A 59 10.04 0.74 -4.96
N GLU A 60 9.15 0.44 -4.03
CA GLU A 60 7.70 0.42 -4.33
C GLU A 60 7.13 1.81 -4.56
N LEU A 61 7.61 2.82 -3.83
CA LEU A 61 7.26 4.23 -4.09
C LEU A 61 7.69 4.67 -5.50
N LEU A 62 8.94 4.40 -5.90
CA LEU A 62 9.42 4.74 -7.23
C LEU A 62 8.65 4.02 -8.34
N LYS A 63 8.31 2.73 -8.15
CA LYS A 63 7.45 1.98 -9.10
C LYS A 63 6.07 2.63 -9.21
N HIS A 64 5.48 3.04 -8.09
CA HIS A 64 4.18 3.69 -8.09
C HIS A 64 4.24 5.03 -8.83
N PHE A 65 5.18 5.92 -8.48
CA PHE A 65 5.30 7.24 -9.13
C PHE A 65 5.53 7.14 -10.64
N LYS A 66 6.36 6.18 -11.10
CA LYS A 66 6.54 5.94 -12.54
C LYS A 66 5.26 5.52 -13.26
N ARG A 67 4.37 4.77 -12.59
CA ARG A 67 3.07 4.36 -13.15
C ARG A 67 2.05 5.51 -13.18
N THR A 68 2.22 6.51 -12.32
CA THR A 68 1.26 7.62 -12.16
C THR A 68 1.67 8.90 -12.88
N GLN A 69 2.87 8.96 -13.47
CA GLN A 69 3.36 10.10 -14.26
C GLN A 69 2.88 10.08 -15.74
N ALA A 70 1.80 9.37 -16.05
CA ALA A 70 1.19 9.36 -17.38
C ALA A 70 0.19 10.51 -17.56
#